data_AF-A0A2V7W798-F1
#
_entry.id   AF-A0A2V7W798-F1
#
_cell.length_a   1.000
_cell.length_b   1.000
_cell.length_c   1.000
_cell.angle_alpha   90.00
_cell.angle_beta   90.00
_cell.angle_gamma   90.00
#
_symmetry.space_group_name_H-M   'P 1'
#
loop_
_entity.id
_entity.type
_entity.pdbx_description
1 polymer ?
#
loop_
_entity_poly.entity_id
_entity_poly.type
_entity_poly.pdbx_seq_one_letter_code
_entity_poly.pdbx_strand_id
1 'polypeptide(L)'
;MITAPAPPPEVLAVLRDPARAGLHEDTVRLAPIHRVFTATLADVLAGRVLNAAQESAWRDVTAGAAAEVASRNGEFVITSINEGPFVAATADALETARQLDGDYELRVLSIPAVYVVALWLYADAGSILIPLSPAPSGLTANQPYNESSFTEALRPLAEKRSTTPMV
;
A
#
# COMPACT_ATOMS: atom_id res chain seq x y z
N MET A 1 2.37 -4.53 -18.22
CA MET A 1 1.03 -4.02 -17.89
C MET A 1 0.82 -4.02 -16.38
N ILE A 2 0.17 -3.01 -15.79
CA ILE A 2 -0.22 -3.04 -14.36
C ILE A 2 -1.65 -3.54 -14.24
N THR A 3 -1.86 -4.60 -13.48
CA THR A 3 -3.16 -5.24 -13.27
C THR A 3 -3.48 -5.32 -11.78
N ALA A 4 -4.73 -5.60 -11.43
CA ALA A 4 -5.11 -5.98 -10.08
C ALA A 4 -6.16 -7.08 -10.15
N PRO A 5 -6.17 -8.02 -9.19
CA PRO A 5 -7.23 -9.01 -9.10
C PRO A 5 -8.59 -8.34 -8.88
N ALA A 6 -9.65 -9.00 -9.34
CA ALA A 6 -11.00 -8.53 -9.05
C ALA A 6 -11.24 -8.56 -7.53
N PRO A 7 -11.73 -7.46 -6.92
CA PRO A 7 -12.09 -7.45 -5.51
C PRO A 7 -13.30 -8.36 -5.26
N PRO A 8 -13.42 -8.93 -4.04
CA PRO A 8 -14.60 -9.69 -3.64
C PRO A 8 -15.88 -8.88 -3.81
N PRO A 9 -17.03 -9.53 -4.12
CA PRO A 9 -18.30 -8.82 -4.29
C PRO A 9 -18.73 -8.09 -3.00
N GLU A 10 -18.36 -8.62 -1.83
CA GLU A 10 -18.63 -8.01 -0.53
C GLU A 10 -17.85 -6.69 -0.34
N VAL A 11 -16.59 -6.65 -0.77
CA VAL A 11 -15.79 -5.41 -0.78
C VAL A 11 -16.41 -4.38 -1.70
N LEU A 12 -16.84 -4.79 -2.90
CA LEU A 12 -17.53 -3.90 -3.84
C LEU A 12 -18.86 -3.38 -3.28
N ALA A 13 -19.62 -4.21 -2.59
CA ALA A 13 -20.87 -3.80 -1.95
C ALA A 13 -20.64 -2.73 -0.88
N VAL A 14 -19.59 -2.90 -0.06
CA VAL A 14 -19.20 -1.91 0.97
C VAL A 14 -18.76 -0.60 0.34
N LEU A 15 -17.96 -0.63 -0.73
CA LEU A 15 -17.48 0.58 -1.42
C LEU A 15 -18.57 1.34 -2.17
N ARG A 16 -19.65 0.66 -2.59
CA ARG A 16 -20.77 1.23 -3.34
C ARG A 16 -21.90 1.76 -2.46
N ASP A 17 -21.84 1.58 -1.13
CA ASP A 17 -22.90 2.02 -0.23
C ASP A 17 -22.98 3.57 -0.19
N PRO A 18 -24.05 4.18 -0.73
CA PRO A 18 -24.15 5.64 -0.85
C PRO A 18 -24.41 6.32 0.49
N ALA A 19 -24.91 5.60 1.50
CA ALA A 19 -25.10 6.12 2.86
C ALA A 19 -23.77 6.27 3.62
N ARG A 20 -22.67 5.80 3.03
CA ARG A 20 -21.30 5.85 3.55
C ARG A 20 -20.33 6.55 2.58
N ALA A 21 -20.86 7.17 1.51
CA ALA A 21 -20.10 7.70 0.39
C ALA A 21 -19.54 9.11 0.64
N GLY A 22 -18.32 9.17 1.17
CA GLY A 22 -17.38 10.26 0.85
C GLY A 22 -16.66 10.03 -0.50
N LEU A 23 -16.94 8.91 -1.17
CA LEU A 23 -16.36 8.52 -2.46
C LEU A 23 -17.48 8.58 -3.49
N HIS A 24 -17.64 9.72 -4.17
CA HIS A 24 -18.70 9.89 -5.16
C HIS A 24 -18.51 8.90 -6.33
N GLU A 25 -19.61 8.32 -6.82
CA GLU A 25 -19.64 7.45 -8.01
C GLU A 25 -19.12 8.15 -9.28
N ASP A 26 -19.12 9.49 -9.29
CA ASP A 26 -18.63 10.36 -10.38
C ASP A 26 -17.12 10.63 -10.31
N THR A 27 -16.44 10.14 -9.27
CA THR A 27 -15.03 10.44 -9.06
C THR A 27 -14.17 9.53 -9.92
N VAL A 28 -13.28 10.12 -10.73
CA VAL A 28 -12.34 9.37 -11.57
C VAL A 28 -11.46 8.48 -10.69
N ARG A 29 -11.60 7.17 -10.85
CA ARG A 29 -10.74 6.18 -10.20
C ARG A 29 -9.32 6.28 -10.78
N LEU A 30 -8.32 6.45 -9.92
CA LEU A 30 -6.94 6.70 -10.33
C LEU A 30 -6.15 5.40 -10.59
N ALA A 31 -6.56 4.31 -9.94
CA ALA A 31 -5.95 3.00 -10.03
C ALA A 31 -7.01 1.89 -9.87
N PRO A 32 -6.80 0.68 -10.41
CA PRO A 32 -7.61 -0.47 -10.05
C PRO A 32 -7.70 -0.64 -8.52
N ILE A 33 -8.83 -1.12 -8.01
CA ILE A 33 -8.95 -1.52 -6.60
C ILE A 33 -7.90 -2.62 -6.37
N HIS A 34 -7.06 -2.42 -5.36
CA HIS A 34 -5.91 -3.28 -5.12
C HIS A 34 -5.79 -3.66 -3.66
N ARG A 35 -4.98 -4.68 -3.41
CA ARG A 35 -4.77 -5.24 -2.08
C ARG A 35 -3.75 -4.45 -1.29
N VAL A 36 -4.00 -4.30 0.00
CA VAL A 36 -3.08 -3.75 0.99
C VAL A 36 -2.52 -4.90 1.80
N PHE A 37 -1.20 -4.94 1.89
CA PHE A 37 -0.44 -5.91 2.67
C PHE A 37 0.28 -5.18 3.79
N THR A 38 0.27 -5.77 4.98
CA THR A 38 0.96 -5.22 6.14
C THR A 38 2.13 -6.13 6.52
N ALA A 39 3.33 -5.55 6.63
CA ALA A 39 4.50 -6.22 7.17
C ALA A 39 4.85 -5.68 8.55
N THR A 40 5.54 -6.50 9.36
CA THR A 40 5.96 -6.14 10.70
C THR A 40 7.39 -5.64 10.75
N LEU A 41 7.78 -5.06 11.89
CA LEU A 41 9.17 -4.68 12.14
C LEU A 41 10.14 -5.87 12.04
N ALA A 42 9.72 -7.04 12.49
CA ALA A 42 10.53 -8.26 12.43
C ALA A 42 10.78 -8.70 10.98
N ASP A 43 9.81 -8.51 10.09
CA ASP A 43 9.94 -8.86 8.67
C ASP A 43 10.96 -7.97 7.96
N VAL A 44 11.03 -6.69 8.34
CA VAL A 44 12.06 -5.75 7.87
C VAL A 44 13.45 -6.21 8.32
N LEU A 45 13.62 -6.50 9.62
CA LEU A 45 14.91 -6.93 10.18
C LEU A 45 15.39 -8.25 9.55
N ALA A 46 14.47 -9.16 9.25
CA ALA A 46 14.73 -10.43 8.59
C ALA A 46 14.84 -10.32 7.06
N GLY A 47 14.63 -9.14 6.45
CA GLY A 47 14.76 -8.92 5.01
C GLY A 47 13.76 -9.72 4.16
N ARG A 48 12.56 -9.97 4.69
CA ARG A 48 11.56 -10.89 4.09
C ARG A 48 10.18 -10.25 3.96
N VAL A 49 10.13 -8.92 3.83
CA VAL A 49 8.90 -8.12 3.87
C VAL A 49 7.88 -8.55 2.81
N LEU A 50 8.31 -8.90 1.59
CA LEU A 50 7.39 -9.29 0.52
C LEU A 50 6.79 -10.67 0.77
N ASN A 51 7.57 -11.60 1.30
CA ASN A 51 7.10 -12.96 1.56
C ASN A 51 6.29 -13.09 2.88
N ALA A 52 6.57 -12.22 3.86
CA ALA A 52 5.93 -12.27 5.17
C ALA A 52 4.73 -11.32 5.32
N ALA A 53 4.56 -10.35 4.41
CA ALA A 53 3.43 -9.43 4.48
C ALA A 53 2.10 -10.15 4.34
N GLN A 54 1.13 -9.75 5.16
CA GLN A 54 -0.19 -10.34 5.19
C GLN A 54 -1.20 -9.39 4.56
N GLU A 55 -2.10 -9.90 3.73
CA GLU A 55 -3.22 -9.11 3.20
C GLU A 55 -4.07 -8.62 4.38
N SER A 56 -4.23 -7.30 4.48
CA SER A 56 -4.89 -6.65 5.60
C SER A 56 -6.14 -5.89 5.18
N ALA A 57 -6.19 -5.39 3.94
CA ALA A 57 -7.32 -4.63 3.41
C ALA A 57 -7.35 -4.62 1.87
N TRP A 58 -8.44 -4.09 1.33
CA TRP A 58 -8.62 -3.70 -0.06
C TRP A 58 -8.72 -2.18 -0.13
N ARG A 59 -8.11 -1.57 -1.14
CA ARG A 59 -8.04 -0.11 -1.27
C ARG A 59 -8.61 0.37 -2.60
N ASP A 60 -9.53 1.32 -2.52
CA ASP A 60 -10.03 2.09 -3.67
C ASP A 60 -9.46 3.51 -3.62
N VAL A 61 -8.95 3.99 -4.76
CA VAL A 61 -8.31 5.31 -4.85
C VAL A 61 -8.94 6.09 -5.99
N THR A 62 -9.56 7.21 -5.64
CA THR A 62 -10.28 8.11 -6.53
C THR A 62 -9.64 9.50 -6.50
N ALA A 63 -10.02 10.37 -7.44
CA ALA A 63 -9.58 11.76 -7.47
C ALA A 63 -10.08 12.54 -6.23
N GLY A 64 -9.27 12.53 -5.15
CA GLY A 64 -9.49 13.30 -3.93
C GLY A 64 -9.55 12.46 -2.65
N ALA A 65 -9.84 11.16 -2.76
CA ALA A 65 -10.03 10.28 -1.62
C ALA A 65 -9.54 8.84 -1.88
N ALA A 66 -9.11 8.17 -0.81
CA ALA A 66 -8.80 6.75 -0.80
C ALA A 66 -9.51 6.08 0.38
N ALA A 67 -10.13 4.93 0.14
CA ALA A 67 -10.77 4.15 1.20
C ALA A 67 -10.18 2.75 1.28
N GLU A 68 -10.05 2.26 2.51
CA GLU A 68 -9.59 0.91 2.81
C GLU A 68 -10.71 0.11 3.47
N VAL A 69 -10.95 -1.08 2.94
CA VAL A 69 -11.97 -2.04 3.39
C VAL A 69 -11.27 -3.29 3.88
N ALA A 70 -11.47 -3.66 5.14
CA ALA A 70 -10.86 -4.84 5.74
C ALA A 70 -11.94 -5.76 6.32
N SER A 71 -11.62 -7.05 6.41
CA SER A 71 -12.46 -8.00 7.15
C SER A 71 -12.25 -7.81 8.66
N ARG A 72 -13.35 -7.62 9.39
CA ARG A 72 -13.41 -7.55 10.85
C ARG A 72 -14.42 -8.58 11.31
N ASN A 73 -13.95 -9.61 12.02
CA ASN A 73 -14.78 -10.72 12.51
C ASN A 73 -15.61 -11.41 11.40
N GLY A 74 -15.09 -11.46 10.18
CA GLY A 74 -15.78 -12.05 9.02
C GLY A 74 -16.64 -11.07 8.21
N GLU A 75 -16.82 -9.83 8.66
CA GLU A 75 -17.57 -8.81 7.93
C GLU A 75 -16.63 -7.76 7.33
N PHE A 76 -16.82 -7.41 6.06
CA PHE A 76 -16.06 -6.33 5.43
C PHE A 76 -16.61 -4.97 5.85
N VAL A 77 -15.72 -4.10 6.33
CA VAL A 77 -16.06 -2.74 6.75
C VAL A 77 -14.99 -1.76 6.27
N ILE A 78 -15.39 -0.51 6.01
CA ILE A 78 -14.43 0.57 5.77
C ILE A 78 -13.67 0.82 7.08
N THR A 79 -12.36 0.65 7.05
CA THR A 79 -11.48 0.86 8.20
C THR A 79 -10.77 2.20 8.14
N SER A 80 -10.62 2.79 6.96
CA SER A 80 -9.98 4.08 6.79
C SER A 80 -10.53 4.79 5.55
N ILE A 81 -10.71 6.11 5.66
CA ILE A 81 -10.92 7.00 4.53
C ILE A 81 -9.87 8.10 4.69
N ASN A 82 -9.03 8.24 3.67
CA ASN A 82 -7.96 9.23 3.62
C ASN A 82 -8.28 10.21 2.51
N GLU A 83 -8.32 11.48 2.84
CA GLU A 83 -8.45 12.59 1.90
C GLU A 83 -7.14 13.40 1.92
N GLY A 84 -6.77 13.99 0.78
CA GLY A 84 -5.62 14.89 0.71
C GLY A 84 -4.30 14.25 0.26
N PRO A 85 -3.14 14.66 0.79
CA PRO A 85 -1.82 14.49 0.14
C PRO A 85 -1.40 13.03 -0.09
N PHE A 86 -1.93 12.09 0.69
CA PHE A 86 -1.69 10.65 0.49
C PHE A 86 -2.28 10.11 -0.82
N VAL A 87 -3.39 10.69 -1.28
CA VAL A 87 -4.01 10.33 -2.57
C VAL A 87 -3.13 10.83 -3.71
N ALA A 88 -2.65 12.07 -3.61
CA ALA A 88 -1.69 12.63 -4.57
C ALA A 88 -0.40 11.80 -4.63
N ALA A 89 0.16 11.45 -3.46
CA ALA A 89 1.37 10.61 -3.39
C ALA A 89 1.17 9.23 -4.03
N THR A 90 -0.04 8.66 -3.95
CA THR A 90 -0.36 7.40 -4.65
C THR A 90 -0.39 7.60 -6.16
N ALA A 91 -0.94 8.72 -6.64
CA ALA A 91 -0.97 9.05 -8.06
C ALA A 91 0.44 9.27 -8.62
N ASP A 92 1.31 9.99 -7.91
CA ASP A 92 2.71 10.19 -8.28
C ASP A 92 3.46 8.86 -8.37
N ALA A 93 3.35 8.01 -7.36
CA ALA A 93 3.99 6.70 -7.35
C ALA A 93 3.48 5.80 -8.50
N LEU A 94 2.21 5.93 -8.87
CA LEU A 94 1.63 5.20 -9.99
C LEU A 94 2.11 5.71 -11.35
N GLU A 95 2.42 7.01 -11.47
CA GLU A 95 3.08 7.54 -12.66
C GLU A 95 4.46 6.92 -12.84
N THR A 96 5.26 6.84 -11.76
CA THR A 96 6.54 6.10 -11.78
C THR A 96 6.33 4.63 -12.16
N ALA A 97 5.33 3.97 -11.58
CA ALA A 97 5.05 2.57 -11.88
C ALA A 97 4.73 2.34 -13.37
N ARG A 98 3.99 3.25 -14.01
CA ARG A 98 3.62 3.17 -15.43
C ARG A 98 4.81 3.31 -16.39
N GLN A 99 5.92 3.89 -15.93
CA GLN A 99 7.15 4.01 -16.71
C GLN A 99 8.01 2.74 -16.67
N LEU A 100 7.67 1.77 -15.82
CA LEU A 100 8.39 0.51 -15.70
C LEU A 100 7.86 -0.51 -16.71
N ASP A 101 8.77 -1.13 -17.44
CA ASP A 101 8.46 -2.26 -18.31
C ASP A 101 8.26 -3.54 -17.48
N GLY A 102 7.16 -4.25 -17.74
CA GLY A 102 6.86 -5.52 -17.10
C GLY A 102 5.38 -5.70 -16.77
N ASP A 103 5.00 -6.94 -16.48
CA ASP A 103 3.65 -7.30 -16.05
C ASP A 103 3.61 -7.45 -14.53
N TYR A 104 2.90 -6.53 -13.88
CA TYR A 104 2.86 -6.41 -12.43
C TYR A 104 1.43 -6.44 -11.93
N GLU A 105 1.23 -7.12 -10.80
CA GLU A 105 0.03 -6.93 -9.97
C GLU A 105 0.25 -5.75 -9.03
N LEU A 106 -0.64 -4.77 -9.07
CA LEU A 106 -0.63 -3.63 -8.16
C LEU A 106 -1.07 -4.07 -6.77
N ARG A 107 -0.19 -3.83 -5.79
CA ARG A 107 -0.43 -4.00 -4.36
C ARG A 107 0.07 -2.76 -3.64
N VAL A 108 -0.31 -2.63 -2.37
CA VAL A 108 0.29 -1.67 -1.44
C VAL A 108 0.92 -2.44 -0.31
N LEU A 109 2.14 -2.05 0.08
CA LEU A 109 2.81 -2.52 1.27
C LEU A 109 2.78 -1.41 2.33
N SER A 110 2.27 -1.73 3.51
CA SER A 110 2.27 -0.85 4.68
C SER A 110 3.14 -1.45 5.78
N ILE A 111 4.01 -0.64 6.38
CA ILE A 111 4.83 -1.01 7.53
C ILE A 111 4.62 0.05 8.61
N PRO A 112 3.53 -0.03 9.40
CA PRO A 112 3.15 1.01 10.35
C PRO A 112 4.25 1.31 11.39
N ALA A 113 5.01 0.29 11.79
CA ALA A 113 6.07 0.43 12.81
C ALA A 113 7.19 1.42 12.42
N VAL A 114 7.41 1.65 11.12
CA VAL A 114 8.37 2.62 10.58
C VAL A 114 7.70 3.70 9.73
N TYR A 115 6.37 3.80 9.79
CA TYR A 115 5.55 4.77 9.05
C TYR A 115 5.83 4.78 7.54
N VAL A 116 5.95 3.58 6.94
CA VAL A 116 6.16 3.42 5.50
C VAL A 116 4.89 2.93 4.84
N VAL A 117 4.55 3.54 3.71
CA VAL A 117 3.62 3.00 2.73
C VAL A 117 4.33 3.01 1.38
N ALA A 118 4.24 1.91 0.63
CA ALA A 118 4.84 1.78 -0.69
C ALA A 118 3.86 1.11 -1.66
N LEU A 119 3.88 1.52 -2.93
CA LEU A 119 3.32 0.69 -4.00
C LEU A 119 4.21 -0.54 -4.14
N TRP A 120 3.60 -1.70 -4.19
CA TRP A 120 4.25 -2.96 -4.45
C TRP A 120 3.77 -3.47 -5.80
N LEU A 121 4.63 -3.37 -6.80
CA LEU A 121 4.44 -3.96 -8.12
C LEU A 121 4.90 -5.41 -8.04
N TYR A 122 3.96 -6.30 -7.79
CA TYR A 122 4.25 -7.70 -7.59
C TYR A 122 4.43 -8.44 -8.91
N ALA A 123 5.51 -9.19 -8.98
CA ALA A 123 5.79 -10.21 -9.98
C ALA A 123 6.54 -11.37 -9.30
N ASP A 124 6.40 -12.60 -9.81
CA ASP A 124 7.06 -13.80 -9.27
C ASP A 124 8.58 -13.63 -9.13
N ALA A 125 9.19 -12.94 -10.10
CA ALA A 125 10.58 -12.52 -10.04
C ALA A 125 10.67 -11.01 -10.34
N GLY A 126 11.43 -10.28 -9.53
CA GLY A 126 11.66 -8.85 -9.75
C GLY A 126 10.51 -7.95 -9.33
N SER A 127 9.81 -8.30 -8.23
CA SER A 127 8.89 -7.38 -7.57
C SER A 127 9.58 -6.05 -7.22
N ILE A 128 8.86 -4.94 -7.42
CA ILE A 128 9.37 -3.57 -7.19
C ILE A 128 8.54 -2.88 -6.12
N LEU A 129 9.20 -2.14 -5.25
CA LEU A 129 8.63 -1.30 -4.21
C LEU A 129 8.89 0.18 -4.52
N ILE A 130 7.84 0.99 -4.56
CA ILE A 130 7.92 2.45 -4.77
C ILE A 130 7.36 3.13 -3.51
N PRO A 131 8.20 3.68 -2.61
CA PRO A 131 7.74 4.35 -1.39
C PRO A 131 6.90 5.57 -1.72
N LEU A 132 5.76 5.74 -1.05
CA LEU A 132 4.94 6.94 -1.16
C LEU A 132 5.53 8.05 -0.28
N SER A 133 5.22 9.30 -0.64
CA SER A 133 5.50 10.45 0.22
C SER A 133 4.52 10.50 1.41
N PRO A 134 4.97 10.85 2.62
CA PRO A 134 6.36 11.07 3.01
C PRO A 134 7.12 9.75 3.22
N ALA A 135 8.28 9.60 2.57
CA ALA A 135 9.16 8.45 2.80
C ALA A 135 10.05 8.71 4.04
N PRO A 136 10.32 7.70 4.89
CA PRO A 136 11.19 7.89 6.03
C PRO A 136 12.66 8.00 5.61
N SER A 137 13.51 8.42 6.55
CA SER A 137 14.95 8.52 6.33
C SER A 137 15.54 7.19 5.85
N GLY A 138 16.24 7.23 4.70
CA GLY A 138 16.82 6.06 4.05
C GLY A 138 16.11 5.69 2.74
N LEU A 139 14.84 6.07 2.59
CA LEU A 139 14.08 5.90 1.35
C LEU A 139 13.81 7.25 0.69
N THR A 140 13.78 7.24 -0.63
CA THR A 140 13.33 8.37 -1.45
C THR A 140 11.93 8.07 -1.95
N ALA A 141 11.00 9.01 -1.75
CA ALA A 141 9.63 8.86 -2.25
C ALA A 141 9.63 8.76 -3.78
N ASN A 142 8.72 7.97 -4.33
CA ASN A 142 8.53 7.72 -5.76
C ASN A 142 9.76 7.11 -6.47
N GLN A 143 10.74 6.59 -5.74
CA GLN A 143 11.88 5.88 -6.32
C GLN A 143 11.63 4.36 -6.26
N PRO A 144 11.87 3.59 -7.35
CA PRO A 144 11.74 2.14 -7.32
C PRO A 144 12.91 1.47 -6.58
N TYR A 145 12.59 0.47 -5.76
CA TYR A 145 13.51 -0.38 -5.02
C TYR A 145 13.16 -1.86 -5.22
N ASN A 146 14.16 -2.73 -5.18
CA ASN A 146 13.93 -4.15 -4.92
C ASN A 146 13.82 -4.40 -3.40
N GLU A 147 13.36 -5.59 -3.01
CA GLU A 147 13.18 -5.95 -1.59
C GLU A 147 14.46 -5.77 -0.75
N SER A 148 15.62 -6.20 -1.28
CA SER A 148 16.90 -6.13 -0.56
C SER A 148 17.28 -4.69 -0.26
N SER A 149 17.30 -3.83 -1.28
CA SER A 149 17.64 -2.40 -1.12
C SER A 149 16.62 -1.66 -0.26
N PHE A 150 15.33 -2.01 -0.37
CA PHE A 150 14.27 -1.41 0.44
C PHE A 150 14.40 -1.77 1.92
N THR A 151 14.62 -3.05 2.24
CA THR A 151 14.77 -3.50 3.64
C THR A 151 16.08 -3.05 4.26
N GLU A 152 17.17 -3.01 3.48
CA GLU A 152 18.45 -2.44 3.92
C GLU A 152 18.31 -0.96 4.31
N ALA A 153 17.62 -0.17 3.48
CA ALA A 153 17.35 1.23 3.77
C ALA A 153 16.53 1.45 5.04
N LEU A 154 15.60 0.53 5.36
CA LEU A 154 14.75 0.61 6.55
C LEU A 154 15.37 0.01 7.82
N ARG A 155 16.42 -0.81 7.69
CA ARG A 155 17.05 -1.52 8.81
C ARG A 155 17.44 -0.60 9.98
N PRO A 156 18.09 0.57 9.78
CA PRO A 156 18.48 1.44 10.89
C PRO A 156 17.28 1.96 11.69
N LEU A 157 16.17 2.27 10.99
CA LEU A 157 14.93 2.69 11.63
C LEU A 157 14.27 1.54 12.38
N ALA A 158 14.31 0.34 11.79
CA ALA A 158 13.75 -0.84 12.41
C ALA A 158 14.47 -1.18 13.72
N GLU A 159 15.80 -1.17 13.72
CA GLU A 159 16.64 -1.43 14.90
C GLU A 159 16.39 -0.41 16.03
N LYS A 160 16.29 0.88 15.67
CA LYS A 160 15.97 1.95 16.61
C LYS A 160 14.60 1.75 17.27
N ARG A 161 13.59 1.35 16.48
CA ARG A 161 12.23 1.08 16.98
C ARG A 161 12.16 -0.18 17.84
N SER A 162 12.97 -1.20 17.58
CA SER A 162 13.03 -2.41 18.42
C SER A 162 13.73 -2.19 19.77
N THR A 163 14.63 -1.20 19.85
CA THR A 163 15.35 -0.86 21.10
C THR A 163 14.59 0.13 21.98
N THR A 164 13.61 0.85 21.41
CA THR A 164 12.82 1.84 22.15
C THR A 164 11.57 1.16 22.71
N PRO A 165 11.46 0.88 24.02
CA PRO A 165 10.19 0.43 24.58
C PRO A 165 9.13 1.51 24.33
N MET A 166 7.95 1.10 23.86
CA MET A 166 6.79 1.98 23.73
C MET A 166 6.43 2.46 25.13
N VAL A 167 6.72 3.74 25.41
CA VAL A 167 6.34 4.44 26.64
C VAL A 167 4.89 4.87 26.58
#